data_AF-A0A6L7RST8-F1
#
_entry.id   AF-A0A6L7RST8-F1
#
_cell.length_a   1.000
_cell.length_b   1.000
_cell.length_c   1.000
_cell.angle_alpha   90.00
_cell.angle_beta   90.00
_cell.angle_gamma   90.00
#
_symmetry.space_group_name_H-M   'P 1'
#
loop_
_entity.id
_entity.type
_entity.pdbx_description
1 polymer ?
#
loop_
_entity_poly.entity_id
_entity_poly.type
_entity_poly.pdbx_seq_one_letter_code
_entity_poly.pdbx_strand_id
1 'polypeptide(L)'
;AETRPRIVITLPGTGGSPSLTTEVIADMWRRNLGVDVEIQQVEWATFLQDLHRNRLQAFSLAWQADYPDPHTFVDVLFRTGSSINNTNYSNSEVDELLRQANVEADPVRRIELYQEAEKMIVEDAAWLPLWWGVEGKVLVKQRVEGLTFPPLSVPIYQYVWIDG
;
A
#
# COMPACT_ATOMS: atom_id res chain seq x y z
N ALA A 1 9.62 22.81 25.62
CA ALA A 1 9.39 21.68 24.70
C ALA A 1 7.92 21.27 24.89
N GLU A 2 7.04 22.09 24.33
CA GLU A 2 5.60 22.05 24.55
C GLU A 2 4.95 21.02 23.63
N THR A 3 4.35 20.01 24.28
CA THR A 3 3.19 19.20 23.87
C THR A 3 2.85 19.14 22.38
N ARG A 4 3.71 18.53 21.55
CA ARG A 4 3.24 18.03 20.26
C ARG A 4 2.23 16.90 20.55
N PRO A 5 1.05 16.88 19.90
CA PRO A 5 0.15 15.75 20.04
C PRO A 5 0.86 14.46 19.64
N ARG A 6 0.65 13.40 20.41
CA ARG A 6 1.29 12.11 20.18
C ARG A 6 0.79 11.53 18.86
N ILE A 7 1.71 11.13 17.99
CA ILE A 7 1.37 10.48 16.73
C ILE A 7 0.95 9.04 17.03
N VAL A 8 -0.23 8.64 16.54
CA VAL A 8 -0.77 7.29 16.70
C VAL A 8 -0.63 6.54 15.37
N ILE A 9 0.15 5.46 15.37
CA ILE A 9 0.23 4.50 14.27
C ILE A 9 -0.82 3.42 14.52
N THR A 10 -1.85 3.39 13.67
CA THR A 10 -2.94 2.42 13.75
C THR A 10 -2.70 1.27 12.78
N LEU A 11 -2.88 0.04 13.25
CA LEU A 11 -2.78 -1.16 12.42
C LEU A 11 -3.92 -2.14 12.76
N PRO A 12 -4.33 -2.97 11.79
CA PRO A 12 -5.30 -4.00 12.06
C PRO A 12 -4.69 -5.18 12.85
N GLY A 13 -5.46 -5.73 13.78
CA GLY A 13 -5.07 -6.91 14.57
C GLY A 13 -6.02 -7.17 15.74
N THR A 14 -6.08 -8.43 16.18
CA THR A 14 -6.91 -8.87 17.32
C THR A 14 -6.05 -9.58 18.35
N GLY A 15 -5.53 -8.85 19.33
CA GLY A 15 -4.69 -9.38 20.41
C GLY A 15 -3.30 -9.84 19.94
N GLY A 16 -2.31 -9.71 20.82
CA GLY A 16 -0.90 -9.98 20.52
C GLY A 16 -0.04 -8.71 20.51
N SER A 17 1.24 -8.85 20.19
CA SER A 17 2.13 -7.70 19.99
C SER A 17 1.88 -7.05 18.62
N PRO A 18 2.19 -5.75 18.46
CA PRO A 18 2.30 -5.14 17.14
C PRO A 18 3.21 -5.92 16.19
N SER A 19 3.05 -5.68 14.88
CA SER A 19 3.97 -6.29 13.92
C SER A 19 5.41 -5.86 14.22
N LEU A 20 6.38 -6.78 14.09
CA LEU A 20 7.81 -6.47 14.26
C LEU A 20 8.22 -5.27 13.39
N THR A 21 7.67 -5.17 12.17
CA THR A 21 7.92 -4.03 11.29
C THR A 21 7.49 -2.72 11.93
N THR A 22 6.28 -2.65 12.50
CA THR A 22 5.78 -1.44 13.16
C THR A 22 6.66 -1.05 14.35
N GLU A 23 7.09 -2.02 15.16
CA GLU A 23 8.00 -1.77 16.28
C GLU A 23 9.35 -1.22 15.82
N VAL A 24 9.92 -1.79 14.76
CA VAL A 24 11.18 -1.31 14.16
C VAL A 24 11.02 0.10 13.59
N ILE A 25 9.91 0.41 12.91
CA ILE A 25 9.64 1.76 12.40
C ILE A 25 9.52 2.77 13.54
N ALA A 26 8.79 2.43 14.61
CA ALA A 26 8.67 3.28 15.79
C ALA A 26 10.03 3.56 16.44
N ASP A 27 10.88 2.53 16.56
CA ASP A 27 12.24 2.70 17.07
C ASP A 27 13.12 3.55 16.15
N MET A 28 13.00 3.40 14.82
CA MET A 28 13.71 4.23 13.85
C MET A 28 13.28 5.70 13.93
N TRP A 29 11.99 5.98 14.07
CA TRP A 29 11.48 7.35 14.24
C TRP A 29 12.02 7.99 15.52
N ARG A 30 12.05 7.23 16.62
CA ARG A 30 12.64 7.68 17.88
C ARG A 30 14.13 7.98 17.74
N ARG A 31 14.92 7.06 17.17
CA ARG A 31 16.38 7.21 17.06
C ARG A 31 16.82 8.27 16.06
N ASN A 32 16.15 8.37 14.92
CA ASN A 32 16.59 9.21 13.81
C ASN A 32 15.93 10.59 13.83
N LEU A 33 14.70 10.70 14.34
CA LEU A 33 13.91 11.93 14.33
C LEU A 33 13.59 12.47 15.72
N GLY A 34 13.84 11.70 16.78
CA GLY A 34 13.44 12.07 18.15
C GLY A 34 11.93 12.07 18.35
N VAL A 35 11.19 11.30 17.55
CA VAL A 35 9.71 11.25 17.57
C VAL A 35 9.25 9.98 18.28
N ASP A 36 8.53 10.15 19.39
CA ASP A 36 7.83 9.06 20.07
C ASP A 36 6.43 8.87 19.48
N VAL A 37 6.10 7.64 19.13
CA VAL A 37 4.79 7.25 18.59
C VAL A 37 4.04 6.36 19.57
N GLU A 38 2.72 6.33 19.44
CA GLU A 38 1.86 5.32 20.04
C GLU A 38 1.46 4.31 18.97
N ILE A 39 1.46 3.03 19.33
CA ILE A 39 1.02 1.97 18.44
C ILE A 39 -0.34 1.49 18.92
N GLN A 40 -1.35 1.58 18.05
CA GLN A 40 -2.72 1.17 18.35
C GLN A 40 -3.15 0.03 17.42
N GLN A 41 -3.57 -1.09 18.00
CA GLN A 41 -4.19 -2.17 17.25
C GLN A 41 -5.71 -2.09 17.37
N VAL A 42 -6.39 -2.22 16.23
CA VAL A 42 -7.87 -2.28 16.16
C VAL A 42 -8.31 -3.45 15.30
N GLU A 43 -9.54 -3.92 15.52
CA GLU A 43 -10.14 -4.96 14.68
C GLU A 43 -10.26 -4.47 13.21
N TRP A 44 -10.12 -5.37 12.25
CA TRP A 44 -10.02 -5.04 10.81
C TRP A 44 -11.21 -4.23 10.28
N ALA A 45 -12.45 -4.60 10.60
CA ALA A 45 -13.61 -3.83 10.16
C ALA A 45 -13.63 -2.42 10.77
N THR A 46 -13.17 -2.27 12.02
CA THR A 46 -12.99 -0.96 12.65
C THR A 46 -11.89 -0.14 11.96
N PHE A 47 -10.75 -0.77 11.66
CA PHE A 47 -9.65 -0.15 10.92
C PHE A 47 -10.12 0.44 9.60
N LEU A 48 -10.81 -0.37 8.77
CA LEU A 48 -11.32 0.07 7.47
C LEU A 48 -12.33 1.20 7.58
N GLN A 49 -13.23 1.16 8.59
CA GLN A 49 -14.18 2.24 8.81
C GLN A 49 -13.50 3.57 9.15
N ASP A 50 -12.48 3.54 10.02
CA ASP A 50 -11.76 4.75 10.42
C ASP A 50 -10.81 5.24 9.33
N LEU A 51 -10.24 4.32 8.54
CA LEU A 51 -9.47 4.64 7.34
C LEU A 51 -10.32 5.40 6.33
N HIS A 52 -11.48 4.85 5.92
CA HIS A 52 -12.37 5.49 4.95
C HIS A 52 -13.00 6.80 5.46
N ARG A 53 -13.04 7.01 6.78
CA ARG A 53 -13.51 8.24 7.42
C ARG A 53 -12.38 9.24 7.69
N ASN A 54 -11.15 8.95 7.25
CA ASN A 54 -9.98 9.81 7.43
C ASN A 54 -9.69 10.14 8.90
N ARG A 55 -9.86 9.15 9.79
CA ARG A 55 -9.67 9.31 11.24
C ARG A 55 -8.31 8.84 11.75
N LEU A 56 -7.50 8.26 10.88
CA LEU A 56 -6.19 7.70 11.23
C LEU A 56 -5.10 8.74 10.95
N GLN A 57 -4.17 8.93 11.89
CA GLN A 57 -3.04 9.85 11.72
C GLN A 57 -1.90 9.21 10.91
N ALA A 58 -1.52 7.99 11.29
CA ALA A 58 -0.57 7.16 10.59
C ALA A 58 -1.07 5.72 10.60
N PHE A 59 -0.86 4.98 9.53
CA PHE A 59 -1.32 3.61 9.40
C PHE A 59 -0.46 2.83 8.41
N SER A 60 -0.56 1.51 8.43
CA SER A 60 0.11 0.64 7.46
C SER A 60 -0.92 0.05 6.52
N LEU A 61 -0.66 0.20 5.21
CA LEU A 61 -1.39 -0.44 4.13
C LEU A 61 -0.41 -1.11 3.17
N ALA A 62 -0.95 -2.02 2.36
CA ALA A 62 -0.29 -2.58 1.21
C ALA A 62 -1.26 -2.50 0.02
N TRP A 63 -0.71 -2.54 -1.19
CA TRP A 63 -1.48 -2.64 -2.42
C TRP A 63 -0.92 -3.77 -3.28
N GLN A 64 -1.83 -4.54 -3.87
CA GLN A 64 -1.54 -5.55 -4.86
C GLN A 64 -2.19 -5.12 -6.17
N ALA A 65 -1.47 -5.29 -7.28
CA ALA A 65 -1.96 -4.87 -8.59
C ALA A 65 -3.27 -5.59 -8.96
N ASP A 66 -4.31 -4.83 -9.31
CA ASP A 66 -5.54 -5.40 -9.85
C ASP A 66 -5.35 -5.96 -11.27
N TYR A 67 -4.44 -5.35 -12.03
CA TYR A 67 -4.05 -5.69 -13.39
C TYR A 67 -2.60 -5.22 -13.63
N PRO A 68 -1.89 -5.79 -14.61
CA PRO A 68 -0.46 -5.54 -14.80
C PRO A 68 -0.18 -4.21 -15.53
N ASP A 69 -0.61 -3.08 -14.96
CA ASP A 69 -0.33 -1.73 -15.46
C ASP A 69 -0.03 -0.77 -14.29
N PRO A 70 0.98 0.12 -14.39
CA PRO A 70 1.32 1.09 -13.34
C PRO A 70 0.15 1.97 -12.88
N HIS A 71 -0.86 2.17 -13.72
CA HIS A 71 -2.07 2.92 -13.40
C HIS A 71 -2.73 2.52 -12.06
N THR A 72 -2.78 1.21 -11.74
CA THR A 72 -3.36 0.73 -10.46
C THR A 72 -2.58 1.20 -9.23
N PHE A 73 -1.28 1.53 -9.37
CA PHE A 73 -0.46 2.02 -8.27
C PHE A 73 -0.41 3.55 -8.20
N VAL A 74 -0.44 4.24 -9.34
CA VAL A 74 -0.24 5.70 -9.38
C VAL A 74 -1.57 6.46 -9.41
N ASP A 75 -2.48 6.12 -10.33
CA ASP A 75 -3.76 6.85 -10.46
C ASP A 75 -4.75 6.44 -9.36
N VAL A 76 -4.98 5.13 -9.20
CA VAL A 76 -5.99 4.61 -8.29
C VAL A 76 -5.70 5.00 -6.83
N LEU A 77 -4.43 5.04 -6.42
CA LEU A 77 -4.04 5.34 -5.04
C LEU A 77 -3.88 6.83 -4.75
N PHE A 78 -3.48 7.65 -5.73
CA PHE A 78 -3.01 9.02 -5.47
C PHE A 78 -3.77 10.11 -6.21
N ARG A 79 -4.61 9.80 -7.20
CA ARG A 79 -5.44 10.81 -7.86
C ARG A 79 -6.39 11.46 -6.86
N THR A 80 -6.53 12.79 -6.94
CA THR A 80 -7.49 13.54 -6.13
C THR A 80 -8.90 12.99 -6.36
N GLY A 81 -9.61 12.70 -5.27
CA GLY A 81 -10.99 12.20 -5.31
C GLY A 81 -11.14 10.74 -5.73
N SER A 82 -10.05 9.98 -5.90
CA SER A 82 -10.15 8.52 -5.99
C SER A 82 -10.73 7.93 -4.71
N SER A 83 -11.63 6.96 -4.82
CA SER A 83 -12.25 6.30 -3.66
C SER A 83 -11.27 5.41 -2.88
N ILE A 84 -10.12 5.08 -3.47
CA ILE A 84 -9.07 4.25 -2.86
C ILE A 84 -7.88 5.12 -2.38
N ASN A 85 -7.94 6.44 -2.57
CA ASN A 85 -6.98 7.37 -2.01
C ASN A 85 -7.25 7.55 -0.50
N ASN A 86 -6.65 6.67 0.28
CA ASN A 86 -6.83 6.62 1.74
C ASN A 86 -5.98 7.65 2.51
N THR A 87 -5.10 8.39 1.83
CA THR A 87 -4.28 9.45 2.45
C THR A 87 -4.84 10.85 2.22
N ASN A 88 -5.89 10.97 1.41
CA ASN A 88 -6.42 12.25 0.90
C ASN A 88 -5.34 13.10 0.22
N TYR A 89 -4.34 12.45 -0.36
CA TYR A 89 -3.32 13.14 -1.13
C TYR A 89 -3.99 13.89 -2.29
N SER A 90 -3.60 15.15 -2.50
CA SER A 90 -4.15 15.98 -3.56
C SER A 90 -3.07 16.94 -4.06
N ASN A 91 -2.68 16.76 -5.31
CA ASN A 91 -1.71 17.59 -5.98
C ASN A 91 -2.15 17.77 -7.44
N SER A 92 -2.42 19.01 -7.84
CA SER A 92 -2.93 19.31 -9.18
C SER A 92 -1.96 19.00 -10.31
N GLU A 93 -0.65 19.04 -10.06
CA GLU A 93 0.37 18.69 -11.06
C GLU A 93 0.38 17.17 -11.28
N VAL A 94 0.29 16.39 -10.21
CA VAL A 94 0.13 14.94 -10.27
C VAL A 94 -1.17 14.57 -11.00
N ASP A 95 -2.29 15.20 -10.65
CA ASP A 95 -3.58 14.94 -11.32
C ASP A 95 -3.51 15.20 -12.83
N GLU A 96 -2.79 16.25 -13.26
CA GLU A 96 -2.63 16.58 -14.67
C GLU A 96 -1.75 15.56 -15.41
N LEU A 97 -0.64 15.11 -14.80
CA LEU A 97 0.21 14.05 -15.35
C LEU A 97 -0.58 12.75 -15.52
N LEU A 98 -1.37 12.37 -14.50
CA LEU A 98 -2.21 11.17 -14.55
C LEU A 98 -3.29 11.28 -15.64
N ARG A 99 -3.93 12.44 -15.76
CA ARG A 99 -4.92 12.70 -16.82
C ARG A 99 -4.30 12.57 -18.22
N GLN A 100 -3.08 13.05 -18.42
CA GLN A 100 -2.35 12.89 -19.68
C GLN A 100 -2.01 11.42 -19.94
N ALA A 101 -1.48 10.71 -18.93
CA ALA A 101 -1.13 9.30 -19.04
C ALA A 101 -2.34 8.42 -19.41
N ASN A 102 -3.52 8.73 -18.87
CA ASN A 102 -4.76 7.98 -19.12
C ASN A 102 -5.26 8.02 -20.57
N VAL A 103 -4.85 9.04 -21.34
CA VAL A 103 -5.23 9.20 -22.75
C VAL A 103 -4.05 9.06 -23.71
N GLU A 104 -2.85 8.77 -23.20
CA GLU A 104 -1.64 8.63 -24.00
C GLU A 104 -1.59 7.26 -24.70
N ALA A 105 -1.41 7.29 -26.02
CA ALA A 105 -1.39 6.11 -26.86
C ALA A 105 0.02 5.51 -27.00
N ASP A 106 1.07 6.33 -26.90
CA ASP A 106 2.45 5.84 -26.90
C ASP A 106 2.79 5.23 -25.53
N PRO A 107 3.05 3.91 -25.46
CA PRO A 107 3.36 3.25 -24.20
C PRO A 107 4.64 3.77 -23.52
N VAL A 108 5.63 4.24 -24.29
CA VAL A 108 6.87 4.79 -23.71
C VAL A 108 6.56 6.12 -23.05
N ARG A 109 5.85 7.01 -23.75
CA ARG A 109 5.46 8.31 -23.20
C ARG A 109 4.52 8.17 -22.00
N ARG A 110 3.59 7.21 -22.03
CA ARG A 110 2.70 6.92 -20.90
C ARG A 110 3.47 6.53 -19.64
N ILE A 111 4.51 5.69 -19.78
CA ILE A 111 5.36 5.29 -18.66
C ILE A 111 6.15 6.48 -18.10
N GLU A 112 6.70 7.34 -18.96
CA GLU A 112 7.40 8.56 -18.52
C GLU A 112 6.49 9.46 -17.68
N LEU A 113 5.24 9.68 -18.11
CA LEU A 113 4.25 10.47 -17.35
C LEU A 113 3.97 9.87 -15.97
N TYR A 114 3.82 8.53 -15.88
CA TYR A 114 3.66 7.86 -14.60
C TYR A 114 4.89 7.99 -13.70
N GLN A 115 6.10 7.93 -14.25
CA GLN A 115 7.34 8.12 -13.49
C GLN A 115 7.49 9.55 -12.96
N GLU A 116 7.11 10.55 -13.76
CA GLU A 116 7.07 11.95 -13.32
C GLU A 116 6.09 12.13 -12.15
N ALA A 117 4.89 11.55 -12.26
CA ALA A 117 3.89 11.58 -11.19
C ALA A 117 4.36 10.83 -9.93
N GLU A 118 4.89 9.61 -10.08
CA GLU A 118 5.40 8.80 -8.97
C GLU A 118 6.50 9.53 -8.21
N LYS A 119 7.41 10.21 -8.93
CA LYS A 119 8.47 11.00 -8.31
C LYS A 119 7.90 12.08 -7.39
N MET A 120 6.91 12.86 -7.87
CA MET A 120 6.27 13.90 -7.05
C MET A 120 5.55 13.30 -5.84
N ILE A 121 4.83 12.19 -6.02
CA ILE A 121 4.14 11.47 -4.93
C ILE A 121 5.12 11.04 -3.82
N VAL A 122 6.31 10.54 -4.21
CA VAL A 122 7.36 10.14 -3.27
C VAL A 122 8.02 11.36 -2.62
N GLU A 123 8.29 12.42 -3.36
CA GLU A 123 8.86 13.67 -2.84
C GLU A 123 7.93 14.37 -1.84
N ASP A 124 6.61 14.32 -2.08
CA ASP A 124 5.58 14.82 -1.17
C ASP A 124 5.36 13.91 0.06
N ALA A 125 6.01 12.74 0.10
CA ALA A 125 5.82 11.72 1.12
C ALA A 125 4.35 11.33 1.32
N ALA A 126 3.58 11.28 0.22
CA ALA A 126 2.17 10.89 0.25
C ALA A 126 2.00 9.50 0.90
N TRP A 127 2.89 8.58 0.55
CA TRP A 127 3.16 7.33 1.25
C TRP A 127 4.64 7.28 1.64
N LEU A 128 4.96 6.37 2.57
CA LEU A 128 6.35 5.95 2.84
C LEU A 128 6.51 4.51 2.35
N PRO A 129 6.95 4.29 1.09
CA PRO A 129 7.13 2.95 0.54
C PRO A 129 8.19 2.19 1.32
N LEU A 130 7.88 0.96 1.75
CA LEU A 130 8.79 0.17 2.58
C LEU A 130 9.49 -0.96 1.81
N TRP A 131 8.72 -1.81 1.13
CA TRP A 131 9.23 -2.89 0.27
C TRP A 131 8.16 -3.39 -0.70
N TRP A 132 8.58 -4.10 -1.74
CA TRP A 132 7.69 -4.87 -2.61
C TRP A 132 7.44 -6.26 -1.99
N GLY A 133 6.17 -6.66 -1.91
CA GLY A 133 5.78 -7.96 -1.39
C GLY A 133 6.37 -9.10 -2.22
N VAL A 134 6.97 -10.11 -1.57
CA VAL A 134 7.38 -11.35 -2.24
C VAL A 134 6.27 -12.37 -2.06
N GLU A 135 5.34 -12.36 -2.99
CA GLU A 135 4.22 -13.30 -3.00
C GLU A 135 4.57 -14.59 -3.80
N GLY A 136 3.74 -15.62 -3.69
CA GLY A 136 3.91 -16.88 -4.43
C GLY A 136 4.93 -17.88 -3.85
N LYS A 137 5.60 -17.55 -2.74
CA LYS A 137 6.42 -18.51 -1.98
C LYS A 137 5.54 -19.34 -1.05
N VAL A 138 5.06 -20.48 -1.54
CA VAL A 138 4.17 -21.37 -0.78
C VAL A 138 4.76 -22.76 -0.60
N LEU A 139 4.34 -23.44 0.47
CA LEU A 139 4.59 -24.86 0.66
C LEU A 139 3.40 -25.66 0.14
N VAL A 140 3.66 -26.51 -0.85
CA VAL A 140 2.62 -27.29 -1.52
C VAL A 140 2.78 -28.76 -1.12
N LYS A 141 1.69 -29.40 -0.69
CA LYS A 141 1.69 -30.86 -0.43
C LYS A 141 1.93 -31.58 -1.76
N GLN A 142 2.70 -32.67 -1.73
CA GLN A 142 3.03 -33.45 -2.94
C GLN A 142 1.81 -33.89 -3.76
N ARG A 143 0.69 -34.19 -3.10
CA ARG A 143 -0.57 -34.59 -3.77
C ARG A 143 -1.34 -33.44 -4.43
N VAL A 144 -0.91 -32.19 -4.28
CA VAL A 144 -1.58 -31.03 -4.87
C VAL A 144 -0.89 -30.71 -6.18
N GLU A 145 -1.60 -30.91 -7.27
CA GLU A 145 -1.11 -30.75 -8.62
C GLU A 145 -1.78 -29.55 -9.32
N GLY A 146 -1.11 -29.00 -10.33
CA GLY A 146 -1.64 -27.91 -11.17
C GLY A 146 -1.66 -26.51 -10.52
N LEU A 147 -1.11 -26.35 -9.32
CA LEU A 147 -0.98 -25.04 -8.67
C LEU A 147 0.10 -24.20 -9.36
N THR A 148 -0.32 -23.08 -9.96
CA THR A 148 0.56 -22.09 -10.57
C THR A 148 0.23 -20.69 -10.08
N PHE A 149 1.25 -19.82 -10.04
CA PHE A 149 1.11 -18.41 -9.69
C PHE A 149 1.33 -17.56 -10.94
N PRO A 150 0.34 -16.76 -11.37
CA PRO A 150 0.53 -15.78 -12.43
C PRO A 150 1.40 -14.60 -11.92
N PRO A 151 1.84 -13.68 -12.81
CA PRO A 151 2.61 -12.49 -12.41
C PRO A 151 1.94 -11.61 -11.34
N LEU A 152 0.61 -11.66 -11.22
CA LEU A 152 -0.15 -10.97 -10.18
C LEU A 152 -0.18 -11.74 -8.84
N SER A 153 0.47 -12.89 -8.75
CA SER A 153 0.61 -13.73 -7.54
C SER A 153 -0.67 -14.29 -6.92
N VAL A 154 -1.83 -14.05 -7.52
CA VAL A 154 -3.10 -14.67 -7.12
C VAL A 154 -3.23 -16.06 -7.75
N PRO A 155 -3.27 -17.15 -6.97
CA PRO A 155 -3.31 -18.51 -7.51
C PRO A 155 -4.60 -18.78 -8.30
N ILE A 156 -4.46 -19.47 -9.43
CA ILE A 156 -5.60 -19.85 -10.28
C ILE A 156 -6.04 -21.27 -9.89
N TYR A 157 -7.10 -21.38 -9.09
CA TYR A 157 -7.57 -22.67 -8.56
C TYR A 157 -8.31 -23.56 -9.56
N GLN A 158 -8.74 -23.03 -10.71
CA GLN A 158 -9.51 -23.81 -11.70
C GLN A 158 -8.74 -25.02 -12.25
N TYR A 159 -7.40 -25.00 -12.17
CA TYR A 159 -6.52 -26.06 -12.62
C TYR A 159 -5.91 -26.87 -11.48
N VAL A 160 -6.37 -26.68 -10.25
CA VAL A 160 -5.80 -27.38 -9.09
C VAL A 160 -6.60 -28.65 -8.81
N TRP A 161 -5.91 -29.77 -8.66
CA TRP A 161 -6.52 -31.03 -8.23
C TRP A 161 -5.66 -31.73 -7.18
N ILE A 162 -6.27 -32.74 -6.54
CA ILE A 162 -5.65 -33.57 -5.53
C ILE A 162 -5.51 -34.97 -6.09
N ASP A 163 -4.29 -35.49 -6.14
CA ASP A 163 -4.03 -36.89 -6.44
C ASP A 163 -4.42 -37.79 -5.25
N GLY A 164 -5.01 -38.94 -5.57
CA GLY A 164 -5.68 -39.86 -4.65
C GLY A 164 -4.75 -40.79 -3.87
#